data_AF-A0A6J1DLF1-F1
#
_entry.id   AF-A0A6J1DLF1-F1
#
_cell.length_a   1.000
_cell.length_b   1.000
_cell.length_c   1.000
_cell.angle_alpha   90.00
_cell.angle_beta   90.00
_cell.angle_gamma   90.00
#
_symmetry.space_group_name_H-M   'P 1'
#
loop_
_entity.id
_entity.type
_entity.pdbx_description
1 polymer ?
#
loop_
_entity_poly.entity_id
_entity_poly.type
_entity_poly.pdbx_seq_one_letter_code
_entity_poly.pdbx_strand_id
1 'polypeptide(L)'
;MLLEKFVVVISQPHVHRYILYEIGTRFKDYRAKLHRHYKKSRDQAHARQKPYKDIKQEDWNILCDRLEFPAWKEKSAKNKMASSKLRFNHRGEPKPFQCHREDSEEMITLKANHASQGDEKTEEEIMETVLGRRSNYIIGMGYGPKPRIIIKIL
;
A
#
# COMPACT_ATOMS: atom_id res chain seq x y z
N MET A 1 34.41 -7.30 -7.88
CA MET A 1 32.98 -7.02 -7.54
C MET A 1 32.93 -6.07 -6.33
N LEU A 2 31.87 -5.26 -6.17
CA LEU A 2 31.69 -4.37 -4.99
C LEU A 2 31.81 -5.09 -3.63
N LEU A 3 31.51 -6.40 -3.58
CA LEU A 3 31.65 -7.25 -2.40
C LEU A 3 33.10 -7.41 -1.90
N GLU A 4 34.10 -7.24 -2.78
CA GLU A 4 35.53 -7.31 -2.39
C GLU A 4 36.00 -6.01 -1.73
N LYS A 5 35.25 -4.91 -1.89
CA LYS A 5 35.60 -3.57 -1.38
C LYS A 5 34.97 -3.22 -0.03
N PHE A 6 33.97 -3.98 0.40
CA PHE A 6 33.24 -3.72 1.65
C PHE A 6 33.06 -5.02 2.44
N VAL A 7 33.68 -5.08 3.62
CA VAL A 7 33.43 -6.16 4.59
C VAL A 7 32.05 -5.91 5.21
N VAL A 8 31.03 -6.60 4.70
CA VAL A 8 29.67 -6.53 5.25
C VAL A 8 29.60 -7.39 6.50
N VAL A 9 29.75 -6.74 7.66
CA VAL A 9 29.62 -7.42 8.95
C VAL A 9 28.13 -7.52 9.31
N ILE A 10 27.53 -8.70 9.06
CA ILE A 10 26.10 -8.96 9.30
C ILE A 10 25.71 -8.77 10.78
N SER A 11 26.65 -8.94 11.71
CA SER A 11 26.40 -8.73 13.14
C SER A 11 26.18 -7.26 13.52
N GLN A 12 26.50 -6.29 12.66
CA GLN A 12 26.23 -4.89 12.94
C GLN A 12 24.71 -4.64 12.95
N PRO A 13 24.16 -3.98 14.00
CA PRO A 13 22.71 -3.83 14.15
C PRO A 13 22.01 -3.15 12.96
N HIS A 14 22.64 -2.15 12.34
CA HIS A 14 22.04 -1.44 11.20
C HIS A 14 22.05 -2.30 9.93
N VAL A 15 23.10 -3.09 9.69
CA VAL A 15 23.18 -4.05 8.59
C VAL A 15 22.13 -5.15 8.78
N HIS A 16 22.04 -5.73 9.97
CA HIS A 16 21.02 -6.72 10.30
C HIS A 16 19.60 -6.18 10.09
N ARG A 17 19.31 -4.95 10.57
CA ARG A 17 18.01 -4.29 10.39
C ARG A 17 17.69 -4.08 8.91
N TYR A 18 18.66 -3.64 8.12
CA TYR A 18 18.48 -3.45 6.68
C TYR A 18 18.19 -4.79 5.98
N ILE A 19 18.96 -5.83 6.28
CA ILE A 19 18.76 -7.18 5.73
C ILE A 19 17.35 -7.69 6.07
N LEU A 20 16.92 -7.60 7.33
CA LEU A 20 15.57 -8.00 7.73
C LEU A 20 14.48 -7.21 7.02
N TYR A 21 14.69 -5.91 6.82
CA TYR A 21 13.77 -5.06 6.06
C TYR A 21 13.67 -5.53 4.61
N GLU A 22 14.80 -5.75 3.93
CA GLU A 22 14.85 -6.21 2.54
C GLU A 22 14.22 -7.59 2.38
N ILE A 23 14.59 -8.55 3.22
CA ILE A 23 13.99 -9.89 3.26
C ILE A 23 12.47 -9.77 3.48
N GLY A 24 12.05 -8.96 4.44
CA GLY A 24 10.64 -8.73 4.73
C GLY A 24 9.87 -8.14 3.55
N THR A 25 10.46 -7.17 2.84
CA THR A 25 9.85 -6.55 1.66
C THR A 25 9.75 -7.53 0.50
N ARG A 26 10.83 -8.24 0.18
CA ARG A 26 10.84 -9.29 -0.87
C ARG A 26 9.84 -10.39 -0.56
N PHE A 27 9.73 -10.78 0.71
CA PHE A 27 8.77 -11.80 1.13
C PHE A 27 7.32 -11.31 1.01
N LYS A 28 7.00 -10.05 1.32
CA LYS A 28 5.66 -9.48 1.11
C LYS A 28 5.25 -9.56 -0.36
N ASP A 29 6.13 -9.16 -1.28
CA ASP A 29 5.87 -9.22 -2.72
C ASP A 29 5.70 -10.65 -3.21
N TYR A 30 6.55 -11.56 -2.72
CA TYR A 30 6.43 -12.98 -3.03
C TYR A 30 5.08 -13.54 -2.56
N ARG A 31 4.67 -13.29 -1.31
CA ARG A 31 3.36 -13.68 -0.80
C ARG A 31 2.20 -13.11 -1.62
N ALA A 32 2.31 -11.88 -2.11
CA ALA A 32 1.30 -11.29 -2.98
C ALA A 32 1.19 -12.04 -4.32
N LYS A 33 2.31 -12.49 -4.90
CA LYS A 33 2.33 -13.36 -6.10
C LYS A 33 1.69 -14.71 -5.82
N LEU A 34 2.01 -15.34 -4.69
CA LEU A 34 1.42 -16.62 -4.26
C LEU A 34 -0.11 -16.51 -4.10
N HIS A 35 -0.59 -15.48 -3.41
CA HIS A 35 -2.02 -15.26 -3.24
C HIS A 35 -2.73 -14.96 -4.57
N ARG A 36 -2.09 -14.22 -5.49
CA ARG A 36 -2.63 -14.00 -6.84
C ARG A 36 -2.73 -15.30 -7.62
N HIS A 37 -1.74 -16.17 -7.51
CA HIS A 37 -1.76 -17.50 -8.14
C HIS A 37 -2.86 -18.38 -7.57
N TYR A 38 -2.97 -18.46 -6.24
CA TYR A 38 -4.05 -19.18 -5.55
C TYR A 38 -5.44 -18.76 -6.07
N LYS A 39 -5.66 -17.44 -6.22
CA LYS A 39 -6.92 -16.87 -6.72
C LYS A 39 -7.23 -17.12 -8.20
N LYS A 40 -6.27 -17.61 -9.01
CA LYS A 40 -6.55 -17.96 -10.41
C LYS A 40 -7.37 -19.24 -10.54
N SER A 41 -7.28 -20.13 -9.55
CA SER A 41 -8.08 -21.34 -9.50
C SER A 41 -9.51 -20.99 -9.10
N ARG A 42 -10.49 -21.62 -9.78
CA ARG A 42 -11.92 -21.42 -9.50
C ARG A 42 -12.32 -21.93 -8.12
N ASP A 43 -11.61 -22.94 -7.64
CA ASP A 43 -11.94 -23.69 -6.44
C ASP A 43 -10.67 -23.96 -5.60
N GLN A 44 -10.86 -24.13 -4.29
CA GLN A 44 -9.81 -24.31 -3.28
C GLN A 44 -9.10 -25.64 -3.46
N ALA A 45 -9.85 -26.72 -3.73
CA ALA A 45 -9.25 -28.05 -3.96
C ALA A 45 -8.33 -28.03 -5.19
N HIS A 46 -8.79 -27.38 -6.27
CA HIS A 46 -8.00 -27.17 -7.48
C HIS A 46 -6.80 -26.24 -7.25
N ALA A 47 -6.92 -25.23 -6.38
CA ALA A 47 -5.82 -24.36 -6.01
C ALA A 47 -4.71 -25.12 -5.27
N ARG A 48 -5.07 -26.04 -4.37
CA ARG A 48 -4.13 -26.86 -3.59
C ARG A 48 -3.31 -27.80 -4.47
N GLN A 49 -3.89 -28.36 -5.53
CA GLN A 49 -3.19 -29.25 -6.46
C GLN A 49 -2.21 -28.51 -7.40
N LYS A 50 -2.27 -27.18 -7.45
CA LYS A 50 -1.47 -26.36 -8.38
C LYS A 50 -0.54 -25.42 -7.62
N PRO A 51 0.57 -25.91 -7.06
CA PRO A 51 1.53 -25.08 -6.36
C PRO A 51 2.07 -23.97 -7.26
N TYR A 52 2.52 -22.88 -6.66
CA TYR A 52 3.26 -21.85 -7.39
C TYR A 52 4.59 -22.44 -7.92
N LYS A 53 5.20 -21.82 -8.92
CA LYS A 53 6.53 -22.27 -9.35
C LYS A 53 7.52 -22.20 -8.18
N ASP A 54 8.42 -23.18 -8.11
CA ASP A 54 9.53 -23.20 -7.15
C ASP A 54 9.13 -23.29 -5.67
N ILE A 55 7.86 -23.64 -5.36
CA ILE A 55 7.42 -23.95 -3.99
C ILE A 55 7.13 -25.45 -3.84
N LYS A 56 7.56 -26.03 -2.72
CA LYS A 56 7.21 -27.41 -2.37
C LYS A 56 5.71 -27.52 -2.10
N GLN A 57 5.14 -28.69 -2.37
CA GLN A 57 3.73 -28.95 -2.14
C GLN A 57 3.34 -28.76 -0.66
N GLU A 58 4.21 -29.16 0.28
CA GLU A 58 4.00 -28.99 1.72
C GLU A 58 3.90 -27.50 2.10
N ASP A 59 4.86 -26.69 1.67
CA ASP A 59 4.87 -25.23 1.90
C ASP A 59 3.66 -24.54 1.25
N TRP A 60 3.23 -25.03 0.08
CA TRP A 60 2.02 -24.55 -0.58
C TRP A 60 0.77 -24.87 0.23
N ASN A 61 0.66 -26.08 0.76
CA ASN A 61 -0.46 -26.48 1.60
C ASN A 61 -0.56 -25.61 2.85
N ILE A 62 0.56 -25.32 3.53
CA ILE A 62 0.61 -24.40 4.68
C ILE A 62 0.09 -23.01 4.31
N LEU A 63 0.45 -22.51 3.12
CA LEU A 63 -0.07 -21.24 2.63
C LEU A 63 -1.57 -21.29 2.36
N CYS A 64 -2.06 -22.34 1.71
CA CYS A 64 -3.49 -22.56 1.46
C CYS A 64 -4.27 -22.61 2.77
N ASP A 65 -3.82 -23.38 3.76
CA ASP A 65 -4.42 -23.46 5.09
C ASP A 65 -4.54 -22.08 5.73
N ARG A 66 -3.48 -21.28 5.65
CA ARG A 66 -3.50 -19.89 6.16
C ARG A 66 -4.51 -19.00 5.44
N LEU A 67 -4.65 -19.12 4.11
CA LEU A 67 -5.60 -18.33 3.33
C LEU A 67 -7.06 -18.80 3.55
N GLU A 68 -7.24 -20.07 3.87
CA GLU A 68 -8.53 -20.67 4.14
C GLU A 68 -8.97 -20.47 5.60
N PHE A 69 -8.04 -20.15 6.48
CA PHE A 69 -8.27 -19.94 7.91
C PHE A 69 -9.37 -18.89 8.16
N PRO A 70 -10.41 -19.20 8.98
CA PRO A 70 -11.55 -18.31 9.19
C PRO A 70 -11.16 -16.89 9.62
N ALA A 71 -10.24 -16.76 10.59
CA ALA A 71 -9.82 -15.45 11.07
C ALA A 71 -9.09 -14.63 9.99
N TRP A 72 -8.39 -15.30 9.05
CA TRP A 72 -7.79 -14.61 7.92
C TRP A 72 -8.87 -14.10 6.95
N LYS A 73 -9.89 -14.92 6.64
CA LYS A 73 -10.99 -14.53 5.75
C LYS A 73 -11.75 -13.35 6.32
N GLU A 74 -12.05 -13.38 7.61
CA GLU A 74 -12.72 -12.29 8.32
C GLU A 74 -11.88 -11.00 8.28
N LYS A 75 -10.59 -11.09 8.61
CA LYS A 75 -9.66 -9.96 8.54
C LYS A 75 -9.55 -9.40 7.13
N SER A 76 -9.46 -10.26 6.12
CA SER A 76 -9.40 -9.86 4.71
C SER A 76 -10.69 -9.17 4.27
N ALA A 77 -11.86 -9.67 4.69
CA ALA A 77 -13.15 -9.03 4.40
C ALA A 77 -13.25 -7.65 5.05
N LYS A 78 -12.90 -7.54 6.35
CA LYS A 78 -12.83 -6.26 7.07
C LYS A 78 -11.90 -5.27 6.37
N ASN A 79 -10.70 -5.71 5.99
CA ASN A 79 -9.75 -4.86 5.27
C ASN A 79 -10.27 -4.44 3.89
N LYS A 80 -10.95 -5.33 3.16
CA LYS A 80 -11.55 -5.01 1.86
C LYS A 80 -12.68 -3.99 2.01
N MET A 81 -13.55 -4.14 3.01
CA MET A 81 -14.61 -3.17 3.30
C MET A 81 -14.05 -1.82 3.78
N ALA A 82 -13.02 -1.84 4.62
CA ALA A 82 -12.33 -0.61 5.03
C ALA A 82 -11.70 0.08 3.82
N SER A 83 -11.08 -0.68 2.91
CA SER A 83 -10.48 -0.16 1.69
C SER A 83 -11.53 0.37 0.69
N SER A 84 -12.70 -0.25 0.59
CA SER A 84 -13.78 0.25 -0.28
C SER A 84 -14.41 1.54 0.22
N LYS A 85 -14.24 1.86 1.50
CA LYS A 85 -14.67 3.15 2.10
C LYS A 85 -13.65 4.27 1.92
N LEU A 86 -12.42 3.96 1.48
CA LEU A 86 -11.43 4.99 1.16
C LEU A 86 -11.83 5.68 -0.14
N ARG A 87 -12.19 6.96 -0.04
CA ARG A 87 -12.57 7.82 -1.17
C ARG A 87 -11.36 8.24 -2.01
N PHE A 88 -10.22 8.44 -1.36
CA PHE A 88 -8.95 8.78 -1.99
C PHE A 88 -7.99 7.61 -1.88
N ASN A 89 -7.56 7.14 -3.04
CA ASN A 89 -6.86 5.88 -3.19
C ASN A 89 -5.62 6.18 -4.06
N HIS A 90 -4.69 6.94 -3.47
CA HIS A 90 -3.47 7.38 -4.11
C HIS A 90 -2.36 6.35 -3.88
N ARG A 91 -2.07 5.54 -4.90
CA ARG A 91 -0.68 5.14 -5.14
C ARG A 91 -0.04 6.36 -5.74
N GLY A 92 0.70 7.09 -4.93
CA GLY A 92 1.70 7.97 -5.47
C GLY A 92 2.60 7.10 -6.30
N GLU A 93 2.71 7.44 -7.58
CA GLU A 93 4.05 7.47 -8.11
C GLU A 93 4.96 8.18 -7.08
N PRO A 94 6.24 7.83 -6.98
CA PRO A 94 7.18 8.62 -6.22
C PRO A 94 7.14 10.06 -6.75
N LYS A 95 6.24 10.88 -6.19
CA LYS A 95 6.13 12.29 -6.49
C LYS A 95 7.27 12.93 -5.71
N PRO A 96 8.16 13.70 -6.37
CA PRO A 96 9.09 14.53 -5.65
C PRO A 96 8.34 15.39 -4.62
N PHE A 97 9.02 15.76 -3.55
CA PHE A 97 8.46 16.64 -2.51
C PHE A 97 7.83 17.92 -3.09
N GLN A 98 8.39 18.42 -4.19
CA GLN A 98 7.89 19.60 -4.89
C GLN A 98 6.48 19.40 -5.46
N CYS A 99 6.18 18.27 -6.11
CA CYS A 99 4.85 17.99 -6.63
C CYS A 99 3.81 17.86 -5.51
N HIS A 100 4.20 17.44 -4.31
CA HIS A 100 3.31 17.46 -3.15
C HIS A 100 3.00 18.87 -2.65
N ARG A 101 3.96 19.80 -2.75
CA ARG A 101 3.71 21.21 -2.44
C ARG A 101 2.77 21.84 -3.45
N GLU A 102 3.01 21.59 -4.74
CA GLU A 102 2.16 22.08 -5.84
C GLU A 102 0.71 21.58 -5.69
N ASP A 103 0.50 20.28 -5.46
CA ASP A 103 -0.83 19.72 -5.18
C ASP A 103 -1.49 20.45 -3.97
N SER A 104 -0.71 20.81 -2.95
CA SER A 104 -1.24 21.50 -1.74
C SER A 104 -1.60 22.96 -2.01
N GLU A 105 -0.76 23.66 -2.77
CA GLU A 105 -0.98 25.06 -3.18
C GLU A 105 -2.20 25.17 -4.10
N GLU A 106 -2.39 24.20 -4.99
CA GLU A 106 -3.57 24.12 -5.85
C GLU A 106 -4.86 23.91 -5.04
N MET A 107 -4.84 23.03 -4.03
CA MET A 107 -5.98 22.86 -3.12
C MET A 107 -6.33 24.15 -2.36
N ILE A 108 -5.32 24.88 -1.87
CA ILE A 108 -5.52 26.16 -1.17
C ILE A 108 -6.15 27.18 -2.13
N THR A 109 -5.63 27.27 -3.35
CA THR A 109 -6.11 28.20 -4.37
C THR A 109 -7.56 27.90 -4.76
N LEU A 110 -7.90 26.64 -4.98
CA LEU A 110 -9.26 26.22 -5.28
C LEU A 110 -10.21 26.52 -4.12
N LYS A 111 -9.80 26.28 -2.87
CA LYS A 111 -10.60 26.61 -1.68
C LYS A 111 -10.89 28.12 -1.61
N ALA A 112 -9.88 28.97 -1.87
CA ALA A 112 -10.04 30.42 -1.87
C ALA A 112 -10.95 30.92 -3.01
N ASN A 113 -10.85 30.35 -4.21
CA ASN A 113 -11.68 30.69 -5.36
C ASN A 113 -13.15 30.31 -5.13
N HIS A 114 -13.42 29.14 -4.56
CA HIS A 114 -14.78 28.70 -4.25
C HIS A 114 -15.42 29.55 -3.14
N ALA A 115 -14.65 29.90 -2.10
CA ALA A 115 -15.11 30.80 -1.04
C ALA A 115 -15.49 32.20 -1.56
N SER A 116 -14.81 32.71 -2.59
CA SER A 116 -15.09 34.01 -3.20
C SER A 116 -16.23 33.99 -4.23
N GLN A 117 -16.56 32.81 -4.79
CA GLN A 117 -17.68 32.62 -5.72
C GLN A 117 -19.01 32.26 -5.02
N GLY A 118 -18.99 32.04 -3.70
CA GLY A 118 -20.19 31.67 -2.93
C GLY A 118 -20.68 30.23 -3.16
N ASP A 119 -19.88 29.40 -3.84
CA ASP A 119 -20.14 27.97 -4.05
C ASP A 119 -19.28 27.16 -3.08
N GLU A 120 -19.88 26.66 -2.01
CA GLU A 120 -19.17 25.93 -0.96
C GLU A 120 -18.90 24.49 -1.42
N LYS A 121 -17.75 24.29 -2.08
CA LYS A 121 -17.24 22.94 -2.31
C LYS A 121 -16.69 22.34 -1.03
N THR A 122 -17.07 21.09 -0.78
CA THR A 122 -16.52 20.29 0.29
C THR A 122 -15.02 20.05 0.06
N GLU A 123 -14.29 19.85 1.15
CA GLU A 123 -12.85 19.58 1.10
C GLU A 123 -12.57 18.33 0.25
N GLU A 124 -13.49 17.37 0.28
CA GLU A 124 -13.46 16.18 -0.55
C GLU A 124 -13.52 16.48 -2.06
N GLU A 125 -14.37 17.42 -2.48
CA GLU A 125 -14.50 17.80 -3.89
C GLU A 125 -13.26 18.54 -4.39
N ILE A 126 -12.63 19.34 -3.53
CA ILE A 126 -11.37 20.02 -3.83
C ILE A 126 -10.24 19.00 -3.95
N MET A 127 -10.11 18.08 -2.99
CA MET A 127 -9.13 17.00 -3.04
C MET A 127 -9.33 16.10 -4.25
N GLU A 128 -10.57 15.83 -4.65
CA GLU A 128 -10.88 15.07 -5.85
C GLU A 128 -10.50 15.81 -7.13
N THR A 129 -10.71 17.12 -7.18
CA THR A 129 -10.36 17.96 -8.34
C THR A 129 -8.84 17.94 -8.58
N VAL A 130 -8.04 18.10 -7.51
CA VAL A 130 -6.58 18.17 -7.60
C VAL A 130 -5.93 16.79 -7.72
N LEU A 131 -6.35 15.82 -6.89
CA LEU A 131 -5.69 14.52 -6.80
C LEU A 131 -6.32 13.45 -7.71
N GLY A 132 -7.55 13.67 -8.19
CA GLY A 132 -8.35 12.73 -8.96
C GLY A 132 -8.93 11.55 -8.17
N ARG A 133 -9.90 10.85 -8.76
CA ARG A 133 -10.41 9.55 -8.27
C ARG A 133 -9.63 8.38 -8.90
N ARG A 134 -8.97 7.56 -8.08
CA ARG A 134 -8.31 6.29 -8.50
C ARG A 134 -8.58 5.16 -7.50
N SER A 135 -8.36 3.89 -7.88
CA SER A 135 -8.92 2.70 -7.19
C SER A 135 -7.99 1.88 -6.28
N ASN A 136 -6.85 2.39 -5.77
CA ASN A 136 -5.90 1.60 -4.96
C ASN A 136 -5.31 2.27 -3.67
N TYR A 137 -4.82 1.47 -2.72
CA TYR A 137 -4.29 1.82 -1.37
C TYR A 137 -3.17 2.90 -1.30
N ILE A 138 -3.09 3.61 -0.16
CA ILE A 138 -2.10 4.68 0.17
C ILE A 138 -0.74 4.11 0.63
N ILE A 139 0.35 4.42 -0.08
CA ILE A 139 1.74 4.22 0.37
C ILE A 139 2.46 5.56 0.26
N GLY A 140 3.21 5.99 1.29
CA GLY A 140 4.22 7.05 1.13
C GLY A 140 4.01 8.37 1.90
N MET A 141 2.91 8.54 2.65
CA MET A 141 2.93 9.55 3.72
C MET A 141 3.68 8.93 4.90
N GLY A 142 4.93 9.36 5.14
CA GLY A 142 5.63 9.06 6.38
C GLY A 142 4.88 9.59 7.61
N TYR A 143 5.60 9.94 8.68
CA TYR A 143 5.03 10.65 9.85
C TYR A 143 4.63 12.11 9.53
N GLY A 144 4.04 12.38 8.36
CA GLY A 144 3.49 13.67 7.99
C GLY A 144 2.02 13.82 8.42
N PRO A 145 1.53 15.04 8.65
CA PRO A 145 0.14 15.27 9.05
C PRO A 145 -0.77 14.67 7.98
N LYS A 146 -1.63 13.73 8.41
CA LYS A 146 -2.68 13.18 7.56
C LYS A 146 -3.51 14.34 6.99
N PRO A 147 -4.15 14.22 5.81
CA PRO A 147 -4.97 15.29 5.24
C PRO A 147 -6.02 15.85 6.22
N ARG A 148 -6.55 14.99 7.12
CA ARG A 148 -7.45 15.40 8.22
C ARG A 148 -6.83 16.31 9.31
N ILE A 149 -5.50 16.42 9.35
CA ILE A 149 -4.72 17.19 10.32
C ILE A 149 -4.25 18.52 9.71
N ILE A 150 -3.97 18.56 8.41
CA ILE A 150 -3.54 19.80 7.71
C ILE A 150 -4.62 20.89 7.79
N ILE A 151 -5.88 20.47 7.78
CA ILE A 151 -7.04 21.37 7.80
C ILE A 151 -7.40 21.85 9.22
N LYS A 152 -6.93 21.16 10.27
CA LYS A 152 -7.25 21.52 11.67
C LYS A 152 -6.25 22.48 12.33
N ILE A 153 -5.22 22.90 11.60
CA ILE A 153 -4.17 23.81 12.10
C ILE A 153 -4.38 25.24 11.56
N LEU A 154 -5.43 25.47 10.76
CA LEU A 154 -5.87 26.78 10.26
C LEU A 154 -7.35 26.98 10.59
#